data_AF-A0A5P8KCB4-F1
#
_entry.id   AF-A0A5P8KCB4-F1
#
_cell.length_a   1.000
_cell.length_b   1.000
_cell.length_c   1.000
_cell.angle_alpha   90.00
_cell.angle_beta   90.00
_cell.angle_gamma   90.00
#
_symmetry.space_group_name_H-M   'P 1'
#
loop_
_entity.id
_entity.type
_entity.pdbx_description
1 polymer ?
#
loop_
_entity_poly.entity_id
_entity_poly.type
_entity_poly.pdbx_seq_one_letter_code
_entity_poly.pdbx_strand_id
1 'polypeptide(L)'
;MRFMTTSDKPENATGGESAADDTAEVTGIAAQDWDRASADPQYRAAVVDLLGALAYGELAAFERLAEDAKLAPTLVDKAELAKMAAAEFHHFERLAGRLTEIGEEPTRAMEPFVDALDGFHKQTAPSDWLEGLVKAYVGDSIASDFYREVAAHLDSDTRGLVLAVLDDTGHAGFAVEKVRAAIDEDPRVGGRLALWARRLMGEALSQSQRVVADRDALSTMLVGGVADGFDLAEVGRMFSRITEAHTKRMAALGLAA
;
A
#
# COMPACT_ATOMS: atom_id res chain seq x y z
N MET A 1 -34.53 -71.60 -11.55
CA MET A 1 -33.07 -71.86 -11.55
C MET A 1 -32.39 -70.56 -11.98
N ARG A 2 -32.34 -69.51 -11.15
CA ARG A 2 -31.36 -69.20 -10.10
C ARG A 2 -29.93 -69.55 -10.47
N PHE A 3 -29.21 -68.58 -11.04
CA PHE A 3 -27.75 -68.55 -11.05
C PHE A 3 -27.29 -67.16 -10.60
N MET A 4 -26.45 -67.19 -9.56
CA MET A 4 -25.69 -66.07 -9.01
C MET A 4 -24.49 -65.80 -9.93
N THR A 5 -24.21 -64.53 -10.20
CA THR A 5 -22.85 -64.04 -10.42
C THR A 5 -22.73 -62.65 -9.79
N THR A 6 -21.86 -62.58 -8.80
CA THR A 6 -21.39 -61.40 -8.07
C THR A 6 -20.74 -60.41 -9.02
N SER A 7 -20.99 -59.11 -8.84
CA SER A 7 -20.09 -58.07 -9.33
C SER A 7 -20.10 -56.88 -8.36
N ASP A 8 -18.88 -56.46 -8.01
CA ASP A 8 -18.49 -55.41 -7.09
C ASP A 8 -19.23 -54.08 -7.27
N LYS A 9 -19.48 -53.42 -6.13
CA LYS A 9 -19.90 -52.02 -6.04
C LYS A 9 -18.87 -51.30 -5.17
N PRO A 10 -18.15 -50.28 -5.65
CA PRO A 10 -17.45 -49.38 -4.76
C PRO A 10 -18.44 -48.33 -4.22
N GLU A 11 -18.53 -48.25 -2.90
CA GLU A 11 -19.25 -47.20 -2.19
C GLU A 11 -18.52 -45.87 -2.34
N ASN A 12 -19.21 -44.91 -2.93
CA ASN A 12 -18.76 -43.54 -3.09
C ASN A 12 -18.99 -42.81 -1.75
N ALA A 13 -17.94 -42.74 -0.92
CA ALA A 13 -17.94 -41.93 0.29
C ALA A 13 -17.53 -40.49 -0.08
N THR A 14 -18.52 -39.60 -0.11
CA THR A 14 -18.35 -38.15 -0.13
C THR A 14 -17.68 -37.68 1.16
N GLY A 15 -16.36 -37.56 1.14
CA GLY A 15 -15.61 -36.76 2.11
C GLY A 15 -15.55 -35.33 1.61
N GLY A 16 -16.31 -34.45 2.23
CA GLY A 16 -16.13 -33.01 2.06
C GLY A 16 -14.77 -32.63 2.65
N GLU A 17 -13.83 -32.27 1.78
CA GLU A 17 -12.64 -31.55 2.20
C GLU A 17 -13.07 -30.15 2.65
N SER A 18 -13.11 -30.02 3.97
CA SER A 18 -13.13 -28.75 4.69
C SER A 18 -12.04 -27.85 4.10
N ALA A 19 -12.44 -26.72 3.55
CA ALA A 19 -11.55 -25.57 3.39
C ALA A 19 -10.98 -25.26 4.78
N ALA A 20 -9.74 -25.67 5.01
CA ALA A 20 -8.99 -25.24 6.17
C ALA A 20 -8.72 -23.75 5.96
N ASP A 21 -9.48 -22.95 6.69
CA ASP A 21 -9.27 -21.54 6.92
C ASP A 21 -7.82 -21.35 7.41
N ASP A 22 -7.00 -20.69 6.59
CA ASP A 22 -5.61 -20.38 6.89
C ASP A 22 -5.58 -19.16 7.83
N THR A 23 -6.20 -19.29 9.00
CA THR A 23 -6.07 -18.31 10.08
C THR A 23 -4.76 -18.59 10.80
N ALA A 24 -3.67 -18.05 10.27
CA ALA A 24 -2.44 -17.92 11.05
C ALA A 24 -2.78 -17.32 12.41
N GLU A 25 -2.46 -18.03 13.49
CA GLU A 25 -2.82 -17.64 14.85
C GLU A 25 -2.18 -16.28 15.16
N VAL A 26 -3.00 -15.24 15.32
CA VAL A 26 -2.52 -13.89 15.60
C VAL A 26 -1.96 -13.87 17.03
N THR A 27 -0.67 -13.58 17.19
CA THR A 27 0.03 -13.60 18.49
C THR A 27 0.70 -12.26 18.80
N GLY A 28 1.15 -12.06 20.04
CA GLY A 28 1.94 -10.88 20.43
C GLY A 28 1.14 -9.57 20.44
N ILE A 29 1.72 -8.50 19.89
CA ILE A 29 1.07 -7.18 19.77
C ILE A 29 -0.16 -7.24 18.87
N ALA A 30 -0.11 -8.03 17.80
CA ALA A 30 -1.19 -8.11 16.82
C ALA A 30 -2.50 -8.69 17.37
N ALA A 31 -2.44 -9.38 18.51
CA ALA A 31 -3.59 -9.94 19.23
C ALA A 31 -4.16 -9.01 20.30
N GLN A 32 -3.55 -7.84 20.51
CA GLN A 32 -3.94 -6.86 21.52
C GLN A 32 -4.75 -5.72 20.90
N ASP A 33 -5.56 -5.07 21.72
CA ASP A 33 -6.17 -3.78 21.41
C ASP A 33 -5.17 -2.64 21.63
N TRP A 34 -5.55 -1.42 21.23
CA TRP A 34 -4.71 -0.25 21.39
C TRP A 34 -4.35 0.01 22.87
N ASP A 35 -5.32 -0.08 23.78
CA ASP A 35 -5.12 0.26 25.19
C ASP A 35 -4.04 -0.62 25.83
N ARG A 36 -4.02 -1.91 25.50
CA ARG A 36 -3.01 -2.84 26.02
C ARG A 36 -1.69 -2.72 25.28
N ALA A 37 -1.69 -2.63 23.95
CA ALA A 37 -0.47 -2.57 23.16
C ALA A 37 0.29 -1.26 23.38
N SER A 38 -0.41 -0.13 23.46
CA SER A 38 0.18 1.21 23.66
C SER A 38 0.74 1.46 25.05
N ALA A 39 0.54 0.52 25.99
CA ALA A 39 1.22 0.54 27.28
C ALA A 39 2.74 0.34 27.14
N ASP A 40 3.20 -0.27 26.04
CA ASP A 40 4.61 -0.26 25.62
C ASP A 40 4.94 1.10 24.96
N PRO A 41 5.80 1.94 25.57
CA PRO A 41 6.16 3.24 25.02
C PRO A 41 6.82 3.16 23.64
N GLN A 42 7.57 2.09 23.34
CA GLN A 42 8.24 1.93 22.06
C GLN A 42 7.23 1.61 20.95
N TYR A 43 6.28 0.72 21.24
CA TYR A 43 5.19 0.43 20.31
C TYR A 43 4.33 1.67 20.05
N ARG A 44 3.93 2.38 21.12
CA ARG A 44 3.17 3.62 21.00
C ARG A 44 3.89 4.62 20.08
N ALA A 45 5.18 4.87 20.33
CA ALA A 45 5.96 5.78 19.50
C ALA A 45 6.00 5.35 18.02
N ALA A 46 6.14 4.04 17.76
CA ALA A 46 6.14 3.52 16.39
C ALA A 46 4.79 3.69 15.68
N VAL A 47 3.66 3.51 16.37
CA VAL A 47 2.33 3.75 15.81
C VAL A 47 2.11 5.23 15.52
N VAL A 48 2.55 6.12 16.42
CA VAL A 48 2.45 7.58 16.18
C VAL A 48 3.27 7.99 14.97
N ASP A 49 4.50 7.47 14.84
CA ASP A 49 5.33 7.68 13.66
C ASP A 49 4.67 7.12 12.39
N LEU A 50 4.11 5.92 12.43
CA LEU A 50 3.40 5.33 11.30
C LEU A 50 2.21 6.22 10.87
N LEU A 51 1.32 6.55 11.80
CA LEU A 51 0.14 7.36 11.51
C LEU A 51 0.52 8.76 11.02
N GLY A 52 1.60 9.34 11.53
CA GLY A 52 2.16 10.60 11.03
C GLY A 52 2.66 10.50 9.59
N ALA A 53 3.41 9.45 9.27
CA ALA A 53 3.91 9.21 7.91
C ALA A 53 2.75 8.98 6.92
N LEU A 54 1.76 8.17 7.31
CA LEU A 54 0.58 7.89 6.50
C LEU A 54 -0.24 9.16 6.28
N ALA A 55 -0.58 9.89 7.36
CA ALA A 55 -1.40 11.10 7.26
C ALA A 55 -0.76 12.14 6.33
N TYR A 56 0.56 12.37 6.46
CA TYR A 56 1.23 13.31 5.57
C TYR A 56 1.32 12.79 4.13
N GLY A 57 1.55 11.48 3.95
CA GLY A 57 1.53 10.83 2.64
C GLY A 57 0.21 11.05 1.91
N GLU A 58 -0.93 10.86 2.59
CA GLU A 58 -2.25 11.06 2.02
C GLU A 58 -2.53 12.55 1.70
N LEU A 59 -2.10 13.46 2.58
CA LEU A 59 -2.25 14.90 2.34
C LEU A 59 -1.44 15.34 1.11
N ALA A 60 -0.20 14.86 0.99
CA ALA A 60 0.66 15.16 -0.16
C ALA A 60 0.12 14.54 -1.45
N ALA A 61 -0.39 13.30 -1.38
CA ALA A 61 -1.02 12.62 -2.50
C ALA A 61 -2.25 13.38 -3.01
N PHE A 62 -3.14 13.83 -2.12
CA PHE A 62 -4.28 14.70 -2.46
C PHE A 62 -3.83 15.91 -3.28
N GLU A 63 -2.86 16.68 -2.77
CA GLU A 63 -2.39 17.89 -3.45
C GLU A 63 -1.83 17.58 -4.83
N ARG A 64 -1.03 16.50 -4.96
CA ARG A 64 -0.42 16.12 -6.23
C ARG A 64 -1.45 15.62 -7.23
N LEU A 65 -2.39 14.78 -6.82
CA LEU A 65 -3.47 14.31 -7.70
C LEU A 65 -4.35 15.47 -8.17
N ALA A 66 -4.65 16.43 -7.29
CA ALA A 66 -5.40 17.62 -7.65
C ALA A 66 -4.65 18.51 -8.66
N GLU A 67 -3.31 18.61 -8.54
CA GLU A 67 -2.48 19.31 -9.51
C GLU A 67 -2.42 18.57 -10.85
N ASP A 68 -2.17 17.25 -10.82
CA ASP A 68 -2.05 16.39 -12.00
C ASP A 68 -3.38 16.32 -12.79
N ALA A 69 -4.53 16.43 -12.10
CA ALA A 69 -5.84 16.53 -12.74
C ALA A 69 -5.99 17.73 -13.69
N LYS A 70 -5.14 18.76 -13.59
CA LYS A 70 -5.11 19.88 -14.55
C LYS A 70 -4.55 19.47 -15.91
N LEU A 71 -3.76 18.40 -15.99
CA LEU A 71 -3.18 17.87 -17.22
C LEU A 71 -4.16 17.00 -18.01
N ALA A 72 -5.32 16.68 -17.44
CA ALA A 72 -6.32 15.79 -18.04
C ALA A 72 -6.78 16.27 -19.42
N PRO A 73 -6.80 15.40 -20.45
CA PRO A 73 -7.19 15.78 -21.80
C PRO A 73 -8.71 15.95 -21.95
N THR A 74 -9.50 15.33 -21.06
CA THR A 74 -10.97 15.44 -21.05
C THR A 74 -11.51 15.74 -19.66
N LEU A 75 -12.74 16.25 -19.60
CA LEU A 75 -13.43 16.49 -18.32
C LEU A 75 -13.72 15.20 -17.55
N VAL A 76 -13.93 14.08 -18.25
CA VAL A 76 -14.12 12.77 -17.62
C VAL A 76 -12.83 12.35 -16.94
N ASP A 77 -11.70 12.45 -17.65
CA ASP A 77 -10.40 12.10 -17.11
C ASP A 77 -10.02 12.98 -15.90
N LYS A 78 -10.35 14.27 -15.98
CA LYS A 78 -10.17 15.22 -14.87
C LYS A 78 -10.98 14.80 -13.64
N ALA A 79 -12.23 14.39 -13.86
CA ALA A 79 -13.12 13.99 -12.78
C ALA A 79 -12.61 12.72 -12.08
N GLU A 80 -12.01 11.77 -12.79
CA GLU A 80 -11.46 10.55 -12.18
C GLU A 80 -10.29 10.85 -11.24
N LEU A 81 -9.30 11.67 -11.64
CA LEU A 81 -8.23 12.07 -10.71
C LEU A 81 -8.73 12.96 -9.57
N ALA A 82 -9.74 13.80 -9.81
CA ALA A 82 -10.34 14.59 -8.74
C ALA A 82 -11.04 13.72 -7.68
N LYS A 83 -11.66 12.60 -8.08
CA LYS A 83 -12.23 11.62 -7.14
C LYS A 83 -11.13 10.93 -6.33
N MET A 84 -10.04 10.51 -6.97
CA MET A 84 -8.87 9.97 -6.27
C MET A 84 -8.35 10.96 -5.23
N ALA A 85 -8.12 12.21 -5.63
CA ALA A 85 -7.65 13.24 -4.70
C ALA A 85 -8.59 13.39 -3.50
N ALA A 86 -9.90 13.46 -3.73
CA ALA A 86 -10.88 13.57 -2.65
C ALA A 86 -10.84 12.37 -1.68
N ALA A 87 -10.57 11.15 -2.18
CA ALA A 87 -10.39 9.97 -1.34
C ALA A 87 -9.15 10.11 -0.46
N GLU A 88 -7.99 10.50 -1.00
CA GLU A 88 -6.77 10.70 -0.20
C GLU A 88 -6.98 11.73 0.91
N PHE A 89 -7.69 12.83 0.62
CA PHE A 89 -8.00 13.82 1.66
C PHE A 89 -8.87 13.24 2.78
N HIS A 90 -9.84 12.39 2.43
CA HIS A 90 -10.65 11.70 3.42
C HIS A 90 -9.82 10.72 4.27
N HIS A 91 -8.86 10.04 3.65
CA HIS A 91 -7.93 9.15 4.36
C HIS A 91 -7.06 9.92 5.33
N PHE A 92 -6.51 11.06 4.90
CA PHE A 92 -5.82 12.01 5.76
C PHE A 92 -6.67 12.40 6.98
N GLU A 93 -7.93 12.81 6.77
CA GLU A 93 -8.82 13.21 7.88
C GLU A 93 -9.01 12.09 8.90
N ARG A 94 -9.15 10.83 8.44
CA ARG A 94 -9.29 9.66 9.32
C ARG A 94 -8.03 9.38 10.12
N LEU A 95 -6.86 9.46 9.49
CA LEU A 95 -5.57 9.24 10.14
C LEU A 95 -5.24 10.35 11.16
N ALA A 96 -5.47 11.61 10.79
CA ALA A 96 -5.32 12.76 11.69
C ALA A 96 -6.33 12.73 12.85
N GLY A 97 -7.55 12.29 12.59
CA GLY A 97 -8.56 12.03 13.60
C GLY A 97 -8.07 11.01 14.63
N ARG A 98 -7.52 9.88 14.17
CA ARG A 98 -6.96 8.86 15.06
C ARG A 98 -5.81 9.38 15.91
N LEU A 99 -4.88 10.14 15.34
CA LEU A 99 -3.78 10.77 16.09
C LEU A 99 -4.34 11.63 17.23
N THR A 100 -5.37 12.41 16.96
CA THR A 100 -6.05 13.24 17.97
C THR A 100 -6.72 12.39 19.06
N GLU A 101 -7.43 11.32 18.68
CA GLU A 101 -8.09 10.40 19.63
C GLU A 101 -7.12 9.75 20.61
N ILE A 102 -5.92 9.40 20.15
CA ILE A 102 -4.89 8.79 20.99
C ILE A 102 -4.06 9.82 21.78
N GLY A 103 -4.41 11.10 21.69
CA GLY A 103 -3.80 12.20 22.45
C GLY A 103 -2.55 12.82 21.83
N GLU A 104 -2.30 12.59 20.54
CA GLU A 104 -1.21 13.20 19.79
C GLU A 104 -1.67 14.40 18.98
N GLU A 105 -0.75 15.31 18.67
CA GLU A 105 -1.02 16.45 17.78
C GLU A 105 -0.66 16.04 16.33
N PRO A 106 -1.62 16.03 15.39
CA PRO A 106 -1.37 15.49 14.05
C PRO A 106 -0.24 16.18 13.29
N THR A 107 -0.14 17.51 13.36
CA THR A 107 0.89 18.28 12.63
C THR A 107 2.29 17.87 13.07
N ARG A 108 2.52 17.78 14.37
CA ARG A 108 3.78 17.36 14.98
C ARG A 108 4.13 15.92 14.67
N ALA A 109 3.13 15.03 14.57
CA ALA A 109 3.36 13.65 14.15
C ALA A 109 3.77 13.56 12.67
N MET A 110 3.26 14.45 11.82
CA MET A 110 3.56 14.51 10.39
C MET A 110 4.91 15.16 10.07
N GLU A 111 5.30 16.22 10.81
CA GLU A 111 6.49 17.06 10.56
C GLU A 111 7.77 16.28 10.18
N PRO A 112 8.13 15.17 10.86
CA PRO A 112 9.37 14.46 10.56
C PRO A 112 9.41 13.77 9.20
N PHE A 113 8.26 13.55 8.56
CA PHE A 113 8.15 12.83 7.29
C PHE A 113 8.03 13.77 6.08
N VAL A 114 7.88 15.07 6.33
CA VAL A 114 7.71 16.11 5.31
C VAL A 114 8.82 16.06 4.27
N ASP A 115 10.08 16.20 4.69
CA ASP A 115 11.22 16.30 3.78
C ASP A 115 11.37 15.06 2.88
N ALA A 116 11.11 13.86 3.42
CA ALA A 116 11.24 12.61 2.68
C ALA A 116 10.12 12.46 1.63
N LEU A 117 8.87 12.71 2.04
CA LEU A 117 7.70 12.55 1.16
C LEU A 117 7.64 13.67 0.11
N ASP A 118 7.95 14.92 0.47
CA ASP A 118 8.13 16.01 -0.50
C ASP A 118 9.30 15.74 -1.45
N GLY A 119 10.39 15.16 -0.94
CA GLY A 119 11.53 14.72 -1.73
C GLY A 119 11.15 13.71 -2.82
N PHE A 120 10.30 12.74 -2.49
CA PHE A 120 9.74 11.80 -3.47
C PHE A 120 8.93 12.55 -4.53
N HIS A 121 7.96 13.38 -4.13
CA HIS A 121 7.08 14.07 -5.07
C HIS A 121 7.82 15.06 -5.98
N LYS A 122 8.83 15.75 -5.46
CA LYS A 122 9.69 16.66 -6.22
C LYS A 122 10.51 15.92 -7.28
N GLN A 123 11.03 14.74 -6.95
CA GLN A 123 11.83 13.92 -7.88
C GLN A 123 10.96 13.14 -8.87
N THR A 124 9.65 13.11 -8.64
CA THR A 124 8.64 12.41 -9.43
C THR A 124 7.55 13.35 -9.95
N ALA A 125 7.88 14.61 -10.25
CA ALA A 125 6.95 15.52 -10.93
C ALA A 125 6.70 15.01 -12.38
N PRO A 126 5.45 14.68 -12.75
CA PRO A 126 5.15 14.20 -14.09
C PRO A 126 5.30 15.33 -15.12
N SER A 127 5.75 14.98 -16.33
CA SER A 127 5.89 15.93 -17.44
C SER A 127 4.63 16.04 -18.30
N ASP A 128 3.75 15.04 -18.25
CA ASP A 128 2.49 14.99 -18.98
C ASP A 128 1.41 14.20 -18.22
N TRP A 129 0.21 14.16 -18.82
CA TRP A 129 -0.94 13.44 -18.29
C TRP A 129 -0.68 11.95 -18.02
N LEU A 130 0.00 11.25 -18.93
CA LEU A 130 0.21 9.82 -18.82
C LEU A 130 1.21 9.49 -17.72
N GLU A 131 2.23 10.32 -17.53
CA GLU A 131 3.13 10.19 -16.38
C GLU A 131 2.42 10.45 -15.06
N GLY A 132 1.50 11.43 -15.01
CA GLY A 132 0.66 11.68 -13.85
C GLY A 132 -0.24 10.49 -13.52
N LEU A 133 -0.85 9.88 -14.54
CA LEU A 133 -1.71 8.71 -14.36
C LEU A 133 -0.94 7.46 -13.93
N VAL A 134 0.25 7.22 -14.49
CA VAL A 134 1.15 6.14 -14.05
C VAL A 134 1.61 6.39 -12.62
N LYS A 135 1.91 7.64 -12.26
CA LYS A 135 2.29 8.01 -10.89
C LYS A 135 1.17 7.74 -9.90
N ALA A 136 -0.05 8.15 -10.20
CA ALA A 136 -1.24 7.87 -9.38
C ALA A 136 -1.40 6.36 -9.15
N TYR A 137 -1.38 5.56 -10.23
CA TYR A 137 -1.52 4.11 -10.15
C TYR A 137 -0.40 3.43 -9.36
N VAL A 138 0.86 3.81 -9.61
CA VAL A 138 2.03 3.24 -8.94
C VAL A 138 2.07 3.64 -7.47
N GLY A 139 1.78 4.91 -7.17
CA GLY A 139 1.75 5.45 -5.80
C GLY A 139 0.72 4.72 -4.95
N ASP A 140 -0.53 4.68 -5.42
CA ASP A 140 -1.65 3.96 -4.78
C ASP A 140 -1.31 2.49 -4.52
N SER A 141 -0.70 1.82 -5.51
CA SER A 141 -0.33 0.41 -5.38
C SER A 141 0.82 0.15 -4.40
N ILE A 142 1.83 1.04 -4.36
CA ILE A 142 2.96 0.92 -3.42
C ILE A 142 2.47 1.19 -2.00
N ALA A 143 1.68 2.23 -1.80
CA ALA A 143 1.02 2.51 -0.53
C ALA A 143 0.19 1.30 -0.11
N SER A 144 -0.62 0.75 -1.00
CA SER A 144 -1.46 -0.40 -0.71
C SER A 144 -0.69 -1.63 -0.23
N ASP A 145 0.43 -1.94 -0.87
CA ASP A 145 1.28 -3.05 -0.43
C ASP A 145 1.92 -2.75 0.93
N PHE A 146 2.43 -1.53 1.13
CA PHE A 146 3.03 -1.12 2.40
C PHE A 146 2.03 -1.22 3.56
N TYR A 147 0.81 -0.72 3.39
CA TYR A 147 -0.22 -0.81 4.42
C TYR A 147 -0.55 -2.26 4.78
N ARG A 148 -0.59 -3.18 3.80
CA ARG A 148 -0.83 -4.62 4.07
C ARG A 148 0.33 -5.25 4.84
N GLU A 149 1.57 -4.89 4.51
CA GLU A 149 2.76 -5.36 5.21
C GLU A 149 2.75 -4.89 6.67
N VAL A 150 2.49 -3.61 6.92
CA VAL A 150 2.47 -3.09 8.30
C VAL A 150 1.27 -3.57 9.11
N ALA A 151 0.12 -3.77 8.47
CA ALA A 151 -1.10 -4.25 9.12
C ALA A 151 -0.89 -5.57 9.89
N ALA A 152 -0.03 -6.46 9.39
CA ALA A 152 0.27 -7.73 10.04
C ALA A 152 0.92 -7.58 11.43
N HIS A 153 1.56 -6.43 11.70
CA HIS A 153 2.32 -6.17 12.92
C HIS A 153 1.61 -5.23 13.91
N LEU A 154 0.45 -4.70 13.54
CA LEU A 154 -0.31 -3.74 14.33
C LEU A 154 -1.33 -4.41 15.25
N ASP A 155 -1.59 -3.75 16.38
CA ASP A 155 -2.74 -3.99 17.27
C ASP A 155 -4.06 -3.96 16.47
N SER A 156 -5.11 -4.56 17.03
CA SER A 156 -6.38 -4.75 16.33
C SER A 156 -7.02 -3.45 15.85
N ASP A 157 -6.88 -2.38 16.61
CA ASP A 157 -7.60 -1.13 16.38
C ASP A 157 -6.88 -0.32 15.30
N THR A 158 -5.55 -0.20 15.43
CA THR A 158 -4.72 0.46 14.43
C THR A 158 -4.74 -0.32 13.12
N ARG A 159 -4.66 -1.66 13.15
CA ARG A 159 -4.82 -2.53 11.98
C ARG A 159 -6.17 -2.29 11.29
N GLY A 160 -7.26 -2.23 12.06
CA GLY A 160 -8.60 -1.97 11.54
C GLY A 160 -8.68 -0.63 10.81
N LEU A 161 -8.07 0.42 11.37
CA LEU A 161 -8.00 1.73 10.73
C LEU A 161 -7.24 1.68 9.39
N VAL A 162 -6.01 1.15 9.37
CA VAL A 162 -5.18 1.16 8.16
C VAL A 162 -5.80 0.31 7.05
N LEU A 163 -6.41 -0.85 7.37
CA LEU A 163 -7.12 -1.66 6.38
C LEU A 163 -8.38 -0.97 5.86
N ALA A 164 -9.10 -0.26 6.73
CA ALA A 164 -10.28 0.48 6.30
C ALA A 164 -9.95 1.75 5.49
N VAL A 165 -8.74 2.29 5.60
CA VAL A 165 -8.21 3.32 4.69
C VAL A 165 -7.89 2.69 3.33
N LEU A 166 -7.33 1.49 3.30
CA LEU A 166 -7.01 0.76 2.06
C LEU A 166 -8.22 0.38 1.19
N ASP A 167 -9.34 0.00 1.79
CA ASP A 167 -10.47 -0.57 1.05
C ASP A 167 -11.19 0.43 0.12
N ASP A 168 -10.79 1.72 0.12
CA ASP A 168 -11.42 2.82 -0.63
C ASP A 168 -10.73 3.13 -1.99
N THR A 169 -9.74 2.33 -2.42
CA THR A 169 -8.93 2.59 -3.63
C THR A 169 -9.48 1.89 -4.88
N GLY A 170 -10.61 2.39 -5.40
CA GLY A 170 -11.30 1.83 -6.58
C GLY A 170 -10.74 2.24 -7.97
N HIS A 171 -9.60 2.94 -8.04
CA HIS A 171 -9.25 3.75 -9.22
C HIS A 171 -8.23 3.10 -10.18
N ALA A 172 -7.67 1.95 -9.80
CA ALA A 172 -6.61 1.27 -10.55
C ALA A 172 -7.00 0.90 -11.99
N GLY A 173 -8.28 0.55 -12.23
CA GLY A 173 -8.76 0.14 -13.55
C GLY A 173 -8.72 1.26 -14.58
N PHE A 174 -9.04 2.50 -14.18
CA PHE A 174 -9.05 3.67 -15.06
C PHE A 174 -7.66 3.98 -15.62
N ALA A 175 -6.64 3.92 -14.75
CA ALA A 175 -5.26 4.14 -15.17
C ALA A 175 -4.79 3.08 -16.17
N VAL A 176 -5.10 1.80 -15.91
CA VAL A 176 -4.73 0.69 -16.79
C VAL A 176 -5.36 0.83 -18.17
N GLU A 177 -6.65 1.15 -18.24
CA GLU A 177 -7.36 1.37 -19.50
C GLU A 177 -6.71 2.46 -20.34
N LYS A 178 -6.49 3.64 -19.74
CA LYS A 178 -5.98 4.82 -20.46
C LYS A 178 -4.54 4.66 -20.91
N VAL A 179 -3.68 4.08 -20.07
CA VAL A 179 -2.27 3.84 -20.43
C VAL A 179 -2.18 2.83 -21.56
N ARG A 180 -2.96 1.75 -21.52
CA ARG A 180 -3.00 0.77 -22.61
C ARG A 180 -3.50 1.37 -23.91
N ALA A 181 -4.59 2.12 -23.87
CA ALA A 181 -5.12 2.80 -25.06
C ALA A 181 -4.09 3.74 -25.69
N ALA A 182 -3.34 4.49 -24.86
CA ALA A 182 -2.27 5.36 -25.36
C ALA A 182 -1.09 4.59 -25.97
N ILE A 183 -0.74 3.42 -25.43
CA ILE A 183 0.31 2.55 -25.99
C ILE A 183 -0.15 1.92 -27.31
N ASP A 184 -1.41 1.52 -27.40
CA ASP A 184 -2.00 0.96 -28.64
C ASP A 184 -2.02 2.01 -29.77
N GLU A 185 -2.28 3.28 -29.43
CA GLU A 185 -2.25 4.40 -30.37
C GLU A 185 -0.82 4.80 -30.77
N ASP A 186 0.10 4.89 -29.81
CA ASP A 186 1.52 5.18 -30.05
C ASP A 186 2.44 4.27 -29.23
N PRO A 187 2.96 3.17 -29.82
CA PRO A 187 3.81 2.22 -29.12
C PRO A 187 5.09 2.81 -28.49
N ARG A 188 5.53 4.00 -28.94
CA ARG A 188 6.71 4.67 -28.36
C ARG A 188 6.46 5.16 -26.93
N VAL A 189 5.20 5.41 -26.57
CA VAL A 189 4.79 5.81 -25.22
C VAL A 189 5.18 4.74 -24.19
N GLY A 190 5.03 3.46 -24.53
CA GLY A 190 5.32 2.35 -23.61
C GLY A 190 6.76 2.36 -23.09
N GLY A 191 7.74 2.59 -23.97
CA GLY A 191 9.15 2.66 -23.56
C GLY A 191 9.45 3.82 -22.61
N ARG A 192 8.84 4.99 -22.85
CA ARG A 192 8.99 6.16 -21.97
C ARG A 192 8.34 5.94 -20.60
N LEU A 193 7.10 5.44 -20.58
CA LEU A 193 6.36 5.20 -19.33
C LEU A 193 6.99 4.08 -18.49
N ALA A 194 7.63 3.08 -19.12
CA ALA A 194 8.41 2.08 -18.41
C ALA A 194 9.64 2.68 -17.67
N LEU A 195 10.36 3.60 -18.32
CA LEU A 195 11.46 4.32 -17.66
C LEU A 195 10.96 5.20 -16.52
N TRP A 196 9.81 5.86 -16.72
CA TRP A 196 9.15 6.64 -15.68
C TRP A 196 8.77 5.78 -14.47
N ALA A 197 8.12 4.64 -14.68
CA ALA A 197 7.71 3.76 -13.59
C ALA A 197 8.90 3.19 -12.80
N ARG A 198 10.00 2.83 -13.48
CA ARG A 198 11.25 2.45 -12.80
C ARG A 198 11.81 3.57 -11.94
N ARG A 199 11.76 4.82 -12.42
CA ARG A 199 12.17 5.99 -11.64
C ARG A 199 11.29 6.18 -10.41
N LEU A 200 9.96 6.07 -10.55
CA LEU A 200 9.03 6.15 -9.42
C LEU A 200 9.41 5.14 -8.33
N MET A 201 9.66 3.89 -8.72
CA MET A 201 10.04 2.84 -7.78
C MET A 201 11.39 3.11 -7.11
N GLY A 202 12.39 3.52 -7.88
CA GLY A 202 13.72 3.87 -7.35
C GLY A 202 13.66 5.02 -6.34
N GLU A 203 12.89 6.06 -6.62
CA GLU A 203 12.72 7.19 -5.71
C GLU A 203 11.93 6.79 -4.45
N ALA A 204 10.89 5.96 -4.58
CA ALA A 204 10.14 5.45 -3.44
C ALA A 204 11.06 4.66 -2.49
N LEU A 205 11.83 3.71 -3.03
CA LEU A 205 12.80 2.93 -2.24
C LEU A 205 13.86 3.81 -1.57
N SER A 206 14.40 4.80 -2.28
CA SER A 206 15.39 5.74 -1.77
C SER A 206 14.86 6.55 -0.58
N GLN A 207 13.63 7.08 -0.67
CA GLN A 207 13.04 7.82 0.44
C GLN A 207 12.64 6.91 1.61
N SER A 208 12.11 5.71 1.34
CA SER A 208 11.80 4.74 2.39
C SER A 208 13.05 4.32 3.17
N GLN A 209 14.19 4.13 2.50
CA GLN A 209 15.46 3.84 3.16
C GLN A 209 15.93 4.98 4.07
N ARG A 210 15.74 6.25 3.66
CA ARG A 210 16.03 7.41 4.51
C ARG A 210 15.15 7.42 5.76
N VAL A 211 13.84 7.25 5.60
CA VAL A 211 12.90 7.21 6.74
C VAL A 211 13.25 6.09 7.73
N VAL A 212 13.54 4.89 7.21
CA VAL A 212 13.94 3.73 8.02
C VAL A 212 15.25 3.97 8.78
N ALA A 213 16.21 4.67 8.17
CA ALA A 213 17.50 5.00 8.80
C ALA A 213 17.37 6.07 9.90
N ASP A 214 16.40 6.98 9.78
CA ASP A 214 16.23 8.09 10.71
C ASP A 214 15.24 7.77 11.86
N ARG A 215 14.49 6.65 11.78
CA ARG A 215 13.38 6.32 12.70
C ARG A 215 13.43 4.88 13.25
N ASP A 216 14.28 4.66 14.24
CA ASP A 216 14.49 3.35 14.89
C ASP A 216 13.20 2.66 15.39
N ALA A 217 12.25 3.41 15.95
CA ALA A 217 11.01 2.87 16.50
C ALA A 217 10.09 2.30 15.40
N LEU A 218 9.89 3.05 14.31
CA LEU A 218 9.13 2.61 13.15
C LEU A 218 9.76 1.37 12.52
N SER A 219 11.08 1.38 12.35
CA SER A 219 11.82 0.25 11.81
C SER A 219 11.74 -1.00 12.67
N THR A 220 11.73 -0.86 14.01
CA THR A 220 11.56 -1.99 14.93
C THR A 220 10.15 -2.61 14.82
N MET A 221 9.12 -1.79 14.62
CA MET A 221 7.74 -2.24 14.43
C MET A 221 7.57 -2.96 13.09
N LEU A 222 8.16 -2.44 12.00
CA LEU A 222 8.11 -3.05 10.67
C LEU A 222 8.72 -4.46 10.61
N VAL A 223 9.57 -4.81 11.58
CA VAL A 223 10.29 -6.08 11.66
C VAL A 223 9.60 -7.09 12.60
N GLY A 224 8.49 -6.70 13.25
CA GLY A 224 7.72 -7.61 14.11
C GLY A 224 8.20 -7.69 15.57
N GLY A 225 8.93 -6.69 16.06
CA GLY A 225 9.27 -6.54 17.47
C GLY A 225 10.74 -6.78 17.84
N VAL A 226 11.04 -6.58 19.12
CA VAL A 226 12.40 -6.47 19.71
C VAL A 226 13.09 -7.84 19.90
N ALA A 227 13.06 -8.72 18.91
CA ALA A 227 13.88 -9.92 18.92
C ALA A 227 15.27 -9.57 18.36
N ASP A 228 16.19 -9.19 19.25
CA ASP A 228 17.63 -9.02 19.02
C ASP A 228 18.03 -8.29 17.72
N GLY A 229 17.83 -6.97 17.73
CA GLY A 229 18.44 -6.06 16.77
C GLY A 229 17.56 -5.72 15.57
N PHE A 230 17.92 -4.62 14.93
CA PHE A 230 17.31 -4.10 13.73
C PHE A 230 17.53 -5.10 12.57
N ASP A 231 16.55 -5.98 12.28
CA ASP A 231 16.65 -6.92 11.16
C ASP A 231 16.41 -6.19 9.82
N LEU A 232 17.46 -5.53 9.34
CA LEU A 232 17.58 -4.99 7.98
C LEU A 232 17.17 -6.02 6.91
N ALA A 233 17.35 -7.32 7.18
CA ALA A 233 16.98 -8.34 6.23
C ALA A 233 15.46 -8.47 6.09
N GLU A 234 14.66 -8.29 7.16
CA GLU A 234 13.20 -8.30 7.04
C GLU A 234 12.69 -7.06 6.30
N VAL A 235 13.23 -5.87 6.58
CA VAL A 235 12.92 -4.66 5.80
C VAL A 235 13.29 -4.86 4.32
N GLY A 236 14.44 -5.49 4.04
CA GLY A 236 14.84 -5.87 2.69
C GLY A 236 13.91 -6.88 2.02
N ARG A 237 13.39 -7.86 2.77
CA ARG A 237 12.38 -8.82 2.30
C ARG A 237 11.05 -8.13 1.96
N MET A 238 10.58 -7.22 2.81
CA MET A 238 9.39 -6.39 2.55
C MET A 238 9.54 -5.60 1.25
N PHE A 239 10.66 -4.87 1.06
CA PHE A 239 10.89 -4.14 -0.18
C PHE A 239 10.98 -5.05 -1.42
N SER A 240 11.52 -6.26 -1.26
CA SER A 240 11.56 -7.25 -2.34
C SER A 240 10.15 -7.69 -2.75
N ARG A 241 9.25 -7.96 -1.79
CA ARG A 241 7.84 -8.32 -2.06
C ARG A 241 7.10 -7.19 -2.78
N ILE A 242 7.26 -5.94 -2.32
CA ILE A 242 6.68 -4.75 -2.97
C ILE A 242 7.22 -4.59 -4.40
N THR A 243 8.50 -4.86 -4.62
CA THR A 243 9.14 -4.81 -5.95
C THR A 243 8.60 -5.86 -6.90
N GLU A 244 8.45 -7.10 -6.45
CA GLU A 244 7.86 -8.18 -7.25
C GLU A 244 6.40 -7.88 -7.61
N ALA A 245 5.62 -7.34 -6.68
CA ALA A 245 4.24 -6.92 -6.93
C ALA A 245 4.18 -5.76 -7.94
N HIS A 246 5.11 -4.81 -7.87
CA HIS A 246 5.24 -3.71 -8.82
C HIS A 246 5.52 -4.22 -10.24
N THR A 247 6.41 -5.20 -10.42
CA THR A 247 6.68 -5.83 -11.72
C THR A 247 5.41 -6.41 -12.35
N LYS A 248 4.57 -7.10 -11.57
CA LYS A 248 3.29 -7.65 -12.06
C LYS A 248 2.34 -6.53 -12.51
N ARG A 249 2.29 -5.42 -11.76
CA ARG A 249 1.47 -4.25 -12.09
C ARG A 249 1.97 -3.50 -13.34
N MET A 250 3.28 -3.45 -13.59
CA MET A 250 3.82 -2.90 -14.83
C MET A 250 3.39 -3.71 -16.05
N ALA A 251 3.42 -5.05 -15.94
CA ALA A 251 2.88 -5.91 -16.99
C ALA A 251 1.37 -5.66 -17.23
N ALA A 252 0.59 -5.38 -16.17
CA ALA A 252 -0.82 -5.02 -16.31
C ALA A 252 -1.03 -3.70 -17.08
N LEU A 253 -0.12 -2.73 -16.97
CA LEU A 253 -0.13 -1.51 -17.78
C LEU A 253 0.35 -1.72 -19.23
N GLY A 254 0.88 -2.89 -19.58
CA GLY A 254 1.56 -3.12 -20.86
C GLY A 254 2.98 -2.55 -20.90
N LEU A 255 3.60 -2.34 -19.72
CA LEU A 255 4.94 -1.81 -19.58
C LEU A 255 5.95 -2.92 -19.26
N ALA A 256 7.17 -2.77 -19.77
CA ALA A 256 8.30 -3.59 -19.35
C ALA A 256 8.83 -3.10 -18.00
N ALA A 257 8.88 -3.99 -17.01
CA ALA A 257 9.51 -3.73 -15.71
C ALA A 257 11.03 -3.68 -15.86
#